data_AF-A0A3D0ULS8-F1
#
_entry.id   AF-A0A3D0ULS8-F1
#
_cell.length_a   1.000
_cell.length_b   1.000
_cell.length_c   1.000
_cell.angle_alpha   90.00
_cell.angle_beta   90.00
_cell.angle_gamma   90.00
#
_symmetry.space_group_name_H-M   'P 1'
#
loop_
_entity.id
_entity.type
_entity.pdbx_description
1 polymer ?
#
loop_
_entity_poly.entity_id
_entity_poly.type
_entity_poly.pdbx_seq_one_letter_code
_entity_poly.pdbx_strand_id
1 'polypeptide(L)' 'MSLKEAISKVIQYQDLDLHQAEAAMDVIMNGEATPAQIGCYLTALRMKGETV' A
#
# COMPACT_ATOMS: atom_id res chain seq x y z
N MET A 1 9.14 2.54 -4.57
CA MET A 1 9.32 2.13 -3.16
C MET A 1 8.85 0.69 -3.00
N SER A 2 9.25 -0.02 -1.96
CA SER A 2 8.72 -1.37 -1.71
C SER A 2 7.30 -1.34 -1.13
N LEU A 3 6.52 -2.40 -1.35
CA LEU A 3 5.19 -2.55 -0.75
C LEU A 3 5.23 -2.54 0.79
N LYS A 4 6.32 -3.03 1.40
CA LYS A 4 6.51 -3.00 2.85
C LYS A 4 6.63 -1.57 3.39
N GLU A 5 7.37 -0.71 2.68
CA GLU A 5 7.48 0.72 3.04
C GLU A 5 6.15 1.44 2.87
N ALA A 6 5.40 1.11 1.81
CA ALA A 6 4.05 1.63 1.57
C ALA A 6 3.13 1.33 2.76
N ILE A 7 3.05 0.06 3.15
CA ILE A 7 2.26 -0.40 4.31
C ILE A 7 2.69 0.35 5.58
N SER A 8 3.99 0.49 5.82
CA SER A 8 4.51 1.16 7.01
C SER A 8 4.11 2.65 7.08
N LYS A 9 4.13 3.36 5.94
CA LYS A 9 3.65 4.75 5.87
C LYS A 9 2.14 4.85 6.13
N VAL A 10 1.35 4.02 5.46
CA VAL A 10 -0.12 4.10 5.53
C VAL A 10 -0.63 3.74 6.94
N ILE A 11 -0.02 2.75 7.62
CA ILE A 11 -0.35 2.42 9.02
C ILE A 11 -0.05 3.59 9.98
N GLN A 12 0.93 4.43 9.64
CA GLN A 12 1.24 5.66 10.37
C GLN A 12 0.37 6.84 9.95
N TYR A 13 -0.72 6.62 9.21
CA TYR A 13 -1.62 7.64 8.66
C TYR A 13 -0.92 8.67 7.77
N GLN A 14 0.21 8.29 7.16
CA GLN A 14 0.93 9.15 6.23
C GLN A 14 0.41 8.95 4.80
N ASP A 15 0.36 10.04 4.05
CA ASP A 15 0.02 10.00 2.64
C ASP A 15 1.13 9.37 1.80
N LEU A 16 0.70 8.60 0.80
CA LEU A 16 1.53 8.21 -0.31
C LEU A 16 1.29 9.24 -1.41
N ASP A 17 2.36 9.76 -2.00
CA ASP A 17 2.19 10.49 -3.26
C ASP A 17 1.82 9.54 -4.40
N LEU A 18 1.48 10.10 -5.56
CA LEU A 18 1.05 9.31 -6.73
C LEU A 18 2.09 8.26 -7.15
N HIS A 19 3.37 8.63 -7.24
CA HIS A 19 4.44 7.71 -7.66
C HIS A 19 4.65 6.60 -6.63
N GLN A 20 4.49 6.94 -5.36
CA GLN A 20 4.53 5.99 -4.26
C GLN A 20 3.38 4.98 -4.37
N ALA A 21 2.14 5.46 -4.53
CA ALA A 21 0.97 4.60 -4.69
C ALA A 21 1.07 3.71 -5.94
N GLU A 22 1.49 4.26 -7.08
CA GLU A 22 1.75 3.50 -8.32
C GLU A 22 2.78 2.39 -8.08
N ALA A 23 3.93 2.71 -7.48
CA ALA A 23 4.95 1.71 -7.21
C ALA A 23 4.47 0.59 -6.27
N ALA A 24 3.59 0.89 -5.30
CA ALA A 24 2.99 -0.13 -4.45
C ALA A 24 2.02 -1.03 -5.26
N MET A 25 1.23 -0.43 -6.15
CA MET A 25 0.27 -1.13 -7.00
C MET A 25 0.99 -1.98 -8.06
N ASP A 26 2.08 -1.53 -8.64
CA ASP A 26 2.88 -2.30 -9.61
C ASP A 26 3.36 -3.63 -9.00
N VAL A 27 3.87 -3.60 -7.77
CA VAL A 27 4.28 -4.82 -7.05
C VAL A 27 3.11 -5.79 -6.86
N ILE A 28 1.90 -5.28 -6.62
CA ILE A 28 0.70 -6.10 -6.47
C ILE A 28 0.30 -6.69 -7.84
N MET A 29 0.26 -5.86 -8.88
CA MET A 29 -0.20 -6.24 -10.23
C MET A 29 0.77 -7.19 -10.93
N ASN A 30 2.07 -7.10 -10.66
CA ASN A 30 3.09 -8.02 -11.16
C ASN A 30 3.10 -9.38 -10.44
N GLY A 31 2.28 -9.57 -9.39
CA GLY A 31 2.26 -10.79 -8.61
C GLY A 31 3.46 -10.96 -7.68
N GLU A 32 4.18 -9.87 -7.39
CA GLU A 32 5.36 -9.87 -6.51
C GLU A 32 4.97 -9.74 -5.03
N ALA A 33 3.70 -9.45 -4.75
CA ALA A 33 3.14 -9.35 -3.40
C ALA A 33 2.53 -10.67 -2.92
N THR A 34 2.83 -11.04 -1.67
CA THR A 34 2.13 -12.15 -0.99
C THR A 34 0.69 -11.77 -0.68
N PRO A 35 -0.25 -12.73 -0.58
CA PRO A 35 -1.63 -12.45 -0.17
C PRO A 35 -1.75 -11.69 1.16
N ALA A 36 -0.84 -11.96 2.10
CA ALA A 36 -0.78 -11.25 3.38
C ALA A 36 -0.41 -9.78 3.22
N GLN A 37 0.55 -9.45 2.36
CA GLN A 37 0.93 -8.05 2.09
C GLN A 37 -0.19 -7.27 1.42
N ILE A 38 -0.92 -7.90 0.47
CA ILE A 38 -2.08 -7.28 -0.18
C ILE A 38 -3.17 -6.99 0.86
N GLY A 39 -3.52 -7.98 1.70
CA GLY A 39 -4.50 -7.80 2.76
C GLY A 39 -4.11 -6.71 3.76
N CYS A 40 -2.83 -6.67 4.17
CA CYS A 40 -2.31 -5.60 5.04
C CYS A 40 -2.42 -4.22 4.39
N TYR A 41 -2.02 -4.08 3.12
CA TYR A 41 -2.05 -2.80 2.41
C TYR A 41 -3.48 -2.26 2.28
N LEU A 42 -4.42 -3.09 1.83
CA LEU A 42 -5.83 -2.70 1.70
C LEU A 42 -6.47 -2.34 3.05
N THR A 43 -6.16 -3.12 4.09
CA THR A 43 -6.64 -2.83 5.45
C THR A 43 -6.08 -1.50 5.96
N ALA A 44 -4.79 -1.24 5.73
CA ALA A 44 -4.14 0.00 6.14
C ALA A 44 -4.77 1.22 5.43
N LEU A 45 -5.03 1.15 4.12
CA LEU A 45 -5.71 2.22 3.37
C LEU A 45 -7.10 2.51 3.95
N ARG A 46 -7.87 1.45 4.26
CA ARG A 46 -9.19 1.56 4.87
C ARG A 46 -9.16 2.17 6.27
N MET A 47 -8.13 1.86 7.07
CA MET A 47 -7.92 2.42 8.41
C MET A 47 -7.53 3.90 8.35
N LYS A 48 -6.65 4.26 7.42
CA LYS A 48 -6.24 5.65 7.18
C LYS A 48 -7.41 6.53 6.76
N GLY A 49 -8.40 5.95 6.08
CA GLY A 49 -9.59 6.66 5.60
C GLY A 49 -9.45 7.15 4.17
N GLU A 50 -8.58 6.53 3.37
CA GLU A 50 -8.53 6.77 1.93
C GLU A 50 -9.87 6.38 1.32
N THR A 51 -10.58 7.37 0.76
CA THR A 51 -11.79 7.17 -0.02
C THR A 51 -11.45 6.92 -1.48
N VAL A 52 -12.19 6.00 -2.09
CA VAL A 52 -12.13 5.64 -3.53
C VAL A 52 -12.29 6.88 -4.41
#